data_AF-A0A2D6D6D8-F1
#
_entry.id   AF-A0A2D6D6D8-F1
#
_cell.length_a   1.000
_cell.length_b   1.000
_cell.length_c   1.000
_cell.angle_alpha   90.00
_cell.angle_beta   90.00
_cell.angle_gamma   90.00
#
_symmetry.space_group_name_H-M   'P 1'
#
loop_
_entity.id
_entity.type
_entity.pdbx_description
1 polymer ?
#
loop_
_entity_poly.entity_id
_entity_poly.type
_entity_poly.pdbx_seq_one_letter_code
_entity_poly.pdbx_strand_id
1 'polypeptide(L)'
;MKFSTKTDYGLRAMIILAQRYNDNKIISLSSISKKEDISQPYLEILIAKLKKDKLVESTKGIRGGYRLAKKPEDISLIEIIECLDGPISVFECVYSYADRICDKKNCQVNDVWSNLQITITNFLKDAKLSNLI
;
A
#
# COMPACT_ATOMS: atom_id res chain seq x y z
N MET A 1 1.07 14.82 7.70
CA MET A 1 1.15 13.50 7.03
C MET A 1 1.50 13.71 5.56
N LYS A 2 2.51 12.99 5.04
CA LYS A 2 2.87 12.96 3.61
C LYS A 2 3.19 11.51 3.28
N PHE A 3 2.50 10.91 2.30
CA PHE A 3 2.84 9.56 1.86
C PHE A 3 4.25 9.54 1.26
N SER A 4 4.99 8.46 1.52
CA SER A 4 6.36 8.37 1.03
C SER A 4 6.39 7.96 -0.44
N THR A 5 7.56 8.09 -1.06
CA THR A 5 7.80 7.56 -2.40
C THR A 5 7.61 6.04 -2.49
N LYS A 6 7.74 5.31 -1.37
CA LYS A 6 7.47 3.86 -1.32
C LYS A 6 6.01 3.59 -1.67
N THR A 7 5.09 4.33 -1.06
CA THR A 7 3.66 4.21 -1.32
C THR A 7 3.32 4.53 -2.77
N ASP A 8 3.81 5.65 -3.31
CA ASP A 8 3.57 6.02 -4.70
C ASP A 8 4.08 4.95 -5.68
N TYR A 9 5.35 4.55 -5.54
CA TYR A 9 5.99 3.58 -6.43
C TYR A 9 5.40 2.17 -6.26
N GLY A 10 5.04 1.79 -5.04
CA GLY A 10 4.37 0.53 -4.76
C GLY A 10 2.97 0.48 -5.39
N LEU A 11 2.18 1.56 -5.29
CA LEU A 11 0.87 1.65 -5.94
C LEU A 11 0.99 1.53 -7.46
N ARG A 12 1.92 2.25 -8.10
CA ARG A 12 2.16 2.15 -9.54
C ARG A 12 2.54 0.74 -9.97
N ALA A 13 3.42 0.07 -9.22
CA ALA A 13 3.76 -1.33 -9.47
C ALA A 13 2.52 -2.23 -9.32
N MET A 14 1.71 -2.05 -8.29
CA MET A 14 0.47 -2.81 -8.06
C MET A 14 -0.57 -2.59 -9.17
N ILE A 15 -0.71 -1.36 -9.70
CA ILE A 15 -1.57 -1.04 -10.84
C ILE A 15 -1.16 -1.84 -12.08
N ILE A 16 0.15 -1.90 -12.38
CA ILE A 16 0.64 -2.68 -13.52
C ILE A 16 0.30 -4.17 -13.36
N LEU A 17 0.45 -4.72 -12.16
CA LEU A 17 0.08 -6.11 -11.87
C LEU A 17 -1.44 -6.32 -11.99
N ALA A 18 -2.23 -5.36 -11.51
CA ALA A 18 -3.70 -5.39 -11.57
C ALA A 18 -4.24 -5.39 -13.00
N GLN A 19 -3.68 -4.55 -13.88
CA GLN A 19 -4.02 -4.49 -15.31
C GLN A 19 -3.78 -5.82 -16.04
N ARG A 20 -2.95 -6.70 -15.48
CA ARG A 20 -2.56 -7.98 -16.08
C ARG A 20 -3.14 -9.19 -15.34
N TYR A 21 -3.95 -8.95 -14.31
CA TYR A 21 -4.51 -9.98 -13.45
C TYR A 21 -5.40 -10.95 -14.22
N ASN A 22 -6.35 -10.43 -15.02
CA ASN A 22 -7.29 -11.25 -15.79
C ASN A 22 -6.61 -12.08 -16.90
N ASP A 23 -5.46 -11.62 -17.41
CA ASP A 23 -4.64 -12.37 -18.36
C ASP A 23 -3.83 -13.50 -17.70
N ASN A 24 -3.86 -13.61 -16.36
CA ASN A 24 -2.99 -14.48 -15.54
C ASN A 24 -1.50 -14.33 -15.89
N LYS A 25 -1.09 -13.11 -16.26
CA LYS A 25 0.28 -12.82 -16.69
C LYS A 25 1.18 -12.53 -15.50
N ILE A 26 2.38 -13.12 -15.55
CA ILE A 26 3.47 -12.84 -14.63
C ILE A 26 4.30 -11.71 -15.22
N ILE A 27 4.61 -10.68 -14.42
CA ILE A 27 5.32 -9.48 -14.85
C ILE A 27 6.69 -9.41 -14.15
N SER A 28 7.77 -9.21 -14.91
CA SER A 28 9.11 -9.05 -14.34
C SER A 28 9.29 -7.64 -13.75
N LEU A 29 10.11 -7.53 -12.69
CA LEU A 29 10.46 -6.22 -12.12
C LEU A 29 11.23 -5.34 -13.10
N SER A 30 12.02 -5.94 -13.99
CA SER A 30 12.69 -5.22 -15.07
C SER A 30 11.70 -4.54 -16.03
N SER A 31 10.53 -5.14 -16.27
CA SER A 31 9.48 -4.54 -17.09
C SER A 31 8.82 -3.37 -16.39
N ILE A 32 8.52 -3.52 -15.09
CA ILE A 32 7.94 -2.44 -14.26
C ILE A 32 8.93 -1.28 -14.15
N SER A 33 10.20 -1.58 -13.87
CA SER A 33 11.31 -0.62 -13.76
C SER A 33 11.39 0.29 -14.98
N LYS A 34 11.36 -0.29 -16.19
CA LYS A 34 11.38 0.46 -17.46
C LYS A 34 10.12 1.28 -17.71
N LYS A 35 8.94 0.74 -17.33
CA LYS A 35 7.65 1.41 -17.59
C LYS A 35 7.44 2.63 -16.69
N GLU A 36 7.82 2.52 -15.42
CA GLU A 36 7.56 3.56 -14.40
C GLU A 36 8.77 4.45 -14.10
N ASP A 37 9.91 4.20 -14.75
CA ASP A 37 11.19 4.88 -14.48
C ASP A 37 11.61 4.79 -12.99
N ILE A 38 11.52 3.57 -12.44
CA ILE A 38 11.88 3.25 -11.04
C ILE A 38 13.02 2.25 -11.06
N SER A 39 14.05 2.45 -10.24
CA SER A 39 15.17 1.50 -10.19
C SER A 39 14.72 0.10 -9.75
N GLN A 40 15.21 -0.92 -10.46
CA GLN A 40 14.87 -2.31 -10.14
C GLN A 40 15.23 -2.71 -8.69
N PRO A 41 16.40 -2.34 -8.12
CA PRO A 41 16.72 -2.67 -6.73
C PRO A 41 15.71 -2.07 -5.73
N TYR A 42 15.16 -0.88 -6.03
CA TYR A 42 14.15 -0.27 -5.18
C TYR A 42 12.83 -1.03 -5.26
N LEU A 43 12.40 -1.43 -6.47
CA LEU A 43 11.21 -2.27 -6.65
C LEU A 43 11.34 -3.62 -5.93
N GLU A 44 12.53 -4.22 -5.91
CA GLU A 44 12.79 -5.47 -5.18
C GLU A 44 12.49 -5.32 -3.68
N ILE A 45 12.86 -4.20 -3.07
CA ILE A 45 12.54 -3.89 -1.66
C ILE A 45 11.03 -3.77 -1.45
N LEU A 46 10.34 -3.01 -2.31
CA LEU A 46 8.89 -2.80 -2.19
C LEU A 46 8.11 -4.12 -2.36
N ILE A 47 8.46 -4.88 -3.39
CA ILE A 47 7.79 -6.13 -3.74
C ILE A 47 8.07 -7.22 -2.70
N ALA A 48 9.24 -7.23 -2.06
CA ALA A 48 9.51 -8.13 -0.94
C ALA A 48 8.54 -7.91 0.22
N LYS A 49 8.20 -6.66 0.55
CA LYS A 49 7.19 -6.32 1.57
C LYS A 49 5.78 -6.76 1.13
N LEU A 50 5.38 -6.38 -0.08
CA LEU A 50 4.07 -6.75 -0.64
C LEU A 50 3.88 -8.26 -0.70
N LYS A 51 4.95 -9.01 -0.99
CA LYS A 51 4.94 -10.48 -0.99
C LYS A 51 4.79 -11.05 0.41
N LYS A 52 5.48 -10.48 1.40
CA LYS A 52 5.39 -10.91 2.81
C LYS A 52 3.94 -10.80 3.32
N ASP A 53 3.26 -9.73 2.93
CA ASP A 53 1.87 -9.46 3.31
C ASP A 53 0.85 -10.10 2.34
N LYS A 54 1.32 -10.99 1.45
CA LYS A 54 0.48 -11.77 0.52
C LYS A 54 -0.39 -10.89 -0.40
N LEU A 55 0.09 -9.70 -0.77
CA LEU A 55 -0.52 -8.85 -1.79
C LEU A 55 -0.06 -9.24 -3.20
N VAL A 56 1.16 -9.77 -3.30
CA VAL A 56 1.72 -10.32 -4.55
C VAL A 56 2.32 -11.69 -4.30
N GLU A 57 2.40 -12.48 -5.36
CA GLU A 57 3.11 -13.75 -5.38
C GLU A 57 4.19 -13.76 -6.46
N SER A 58 5.21 -14.60 -6.25
CA SER A 58 6.38 -14.68 -7.13
C SER A 58 6.49 -16.04 -7.77
N THR A 59 6.74 -16.08 -9.07
CA THR A 59 7.10 -17.32 -9.78
C THR A 59 8.61 -17.33 -10.04
N LYS A 60 9.27 -18.45 -9.69
CA LYS A 60 10.72 -18.64 -9.92
C LYS A 60 11.01 -19.03 -11.37
N GLY A 61 12.24 -18.79 -11.83
CA GLY A 61 12.76 -19.23 -13.12
C GLY A 61 13.11 -18.08 -14.08
N ILE A 62 13.62 -18.42 -15.27
CA ILE A 62 14.09 -17.46 -16.30
C ILE A 62 12.96 -16.55 -16.81
N ARG A 63 11.71 -17.03 -16.76
CA ARG A 63 10.49 -16.25 -17.04
C ARG A 63 9.72 -15.88 -15.77
N GLY A 64 10.42 -15.83 -14.65
CA GLY A 64 9.87 -15.49 -13.35
C GLY A 64 9.43 -14.03 -13.27
N GLY A 65 8.72 -13.71 -12.20
CA GLY A 65 8.19 -12.38 -11.96
C GLY A 65 7.10 -12.42 -10.90
N TYR A 66 6.24 -11.41 -10.92
CA TYR A 66 5.23 -11.19 -9.92
C TYR A 66 3.84 -11.04 -10.55
N ARG A 67 2.82 -11.40 -9.78
CA ARG A 67 1.41 -11.11 -10.05
C ARG A 67 0.69 -10.85 -8.73
N LEU A 68 -0.53 -10.31 -8.77
CA LEU A 68 -1.32 -10.16 -7.55
C LEU A 68 -1.69 -11.53 -6.98
N ALA A 69 -1.67 -11.64 -5.65
CA ALA A 69 -2.05 -12.87 -4.95
C ALA A 69 -3.58 -13.02 -4.79
N LYS A 70 -4.33 -11.93 -4.94
CA LYS A 70 -5.79 -11.87 -4.90
C LYS A 70 -6.32 -10.86 -5.93
N LYS A 71 -7.63 -10.83 -6.15
CA LYS A 71 -8.21 -9.96 -7.17
C LYS A 71 -8.03 -8.48 -6.82
N PRO A 72 -7.93 -7.57 -7.81
CA PRO A 72 -7.85 -6.13 -7.56
C PRO A 72 -9.01 -5.57 -6.72
N GLU A 73 -10.21 -6.13 -6.83
CA GLU A 73 -11.41 -5.79 -6.04
C GLU A 73 -11.29 -6.16 -4.55
N ASP A 74 -10.42 -7.12 -4.22
CA ASP A 74 -10.20 -7.61 -2.86
C ASP A 74 -9.00 -6.94 -2.16
N ILE A 75 -8.30 -6.02 -2.83
CA ILE A 75 -7.14 -5.29 -2.30
C ILE A 75 -7.57 -3.86 -2.02
N SER A 76 -7.63 -3.47 -0.75
CA SER A 76 -7.83 -2.07 -0.38
C SER A 76 -6.54 -1.25 -0.50
N LEU A 77 -6.64 0.05 -0.74
CA LEU A 77 -5.47 0.91 -0.81
C LEU A 77 -4.78 1.03 0.54
N ILE A 78 -5.53 1.00 1.65
CA ILE A 78 -4.94 1.00 3.00
C ILE A 78 -4.01 -0.19 3.23
N GLU A 79 -4.34 -1.40 2.72
CA GLU A 79 -3.46 -2.56 2.84
C GLU A 79 -2.10 -2.33 2.15
N ILE A 80 -2.11 -1.71 0.96
CA ILE A 80 -0.87 -1.42 0.22
C ILE A 80 -0.05 -0.36 0.96
N ILE A 81 -0.71 0.71 1.41
CA ILE A 81 -0.05 1.82 2.12
C ILE A 81 0.56 1.32 3.42
N GLU A 82 -0.20 0.59 4.24
CA GLU A 82 0.27 0.09 5.53
C GLU A 82 1.37 -0.96 5.39
N CYS A 83 1.34 -1.79 4.33
CA CYS A 83 2.43 -2.71 4.01
C CYS A 83 3.76 -1.97 3.76
N LEU A 84 3.71 -0.82 3.09
CA LEU A 84 4.90 -0.12 2.59
C LEU A 84 5.44 0.94 3.56
N ASP A 85 4.55 1.79 4.06
CA ASP A 85 4.86 2.92 4.94
C ASP A 85 4.55 2.64 6.41
N GLY A 86 3.81 1.57 6.69
CA GLY A 86 3.32 1.30 8.02
C GLY A 86 1.99 2.00 8.30
N PRO A 87 1.51 1.91 9.54
CA PRO A 87 0.16 2.33 9.92
C PRO A 87 -0.09 3.82 9.67
N ILE A 88 -1.28 4.14 9.17
CA ILE A 88 -1.64 5.52 8.83
C ILE A 88 -2.01 6.29 10.09
N SER A 89 -1.31 7.41 10.32
CA SER A 89 -1.62 8.32 11.42
C SER A 89 -1.56 9.77 10.99
N VAL A 90 -2.64 10.51 11.22
CA VAL A 90 -2.70 11.96 10.99
C VAL A 90 -1.92 12.70 12.09
N PHE A 91 -2.02 12.23 13.33
CA PHE A 91 -1.31 12.75 14.50
C PHE A 91 -0.91 11.62 15.45
N GLU A 92 0.25 11.75 16.09
CA GLU A 92 0.74 10.73 17.03
C GLU A 92 -0.27 10.39 18.14
N CYS A 93 -1.05 11.37 18.61
CA CYS A 93 -2.01 11.21 19.69
C CYS A 93 -3.30 10.44 19.33
N VAL A 94 -3.63 10.30 18.05
CA VAL A 94 -4.81 9.57 17.56
C VAL A 94 -4.48 8.18 17.04
N TYR A 95 -3.20 7.80 17.11
CA TYR A 95 -2.75 6.48 16.75
C TYR A 95 -3.14 5.46 17.84
N SER A 96 -3.44 4.22 17.45
CA SER A 96 -3.98 3.17 18.35
C SER A 96 -3.04 2.78 19.51
N TYR A 97 -1.77 3.18 19.47
CA TYR A 97 -0.79 2.95 20.55
C TYR A 97 -0.45 4.21 21.37
N ALA A 98 -1.23 5.29 21.22
CA ALA A 98 -0.91 6.63 21.74
C ALA A 98 -1.32 6.89 23.19
N ASP A 99 -1.54 5.86 24.01
CA ASP A 99 -1.95 6.05 25.42
C ASP A 99 -0.88 6.73 26.28
N ARG A 100 0.30 7.04 25.72
CA ARG A 100 1.41 7.73 26.40
C ARG A 100 1.71 9.13 25.89
N ILE A 101 1.03 9.63 24.86
CA ILE A 101 1.46 10.84 24.13
C ILE A 101 0.61 12.07 24.45
N CYS A 102 -0.67 11.91 24.80
CA CYS A 102 -1.49 13.03 25.26
C CYS A 102 -2.54 12.62 26.30
N ASP A 103 -2.94 13.58 27.12
CA ASP A 103 -4.13 13.46 27.93
C ASP A 103 -5.37 13.61 27.04
N LYS A 104 -5.82 12.49 26.45
CA LYS A 104 -6.99 12.43 25.57
C LYS A 104 -8.23 13.05 26.21
N LYS A 105 -8.36 13.01 27.55
CA LYS A 105 -9.54 13.54 28.27
C LYS A 105 -9.61 15.06 28.30
N ASN A 106 -8.46 15.74 28.25
CA ASN A 106 -8.37 17.21 28.34
C ASN A 106 -7.96 17.88 27.02
N CYS A 107 -7.80 17.11 25.94
CA CYS A 107 -7.38 17.63 24.64
C CYS A 107 -8.59 18.06 23.79
N GLN A 108 -8.86 19.37 23.75
CA GLN A 108 -10.01 19.97 23.03
C GLN A 108 -10.03 19.67 21.53
N VAL A 109 -8.87 19.40 20.92
CA VAL A 109 -8.74 19.12 19.48
C VAL A 109 -8.76 17.63 19.15
N ASN A 110 -8.78 16.74 20.16
CA ASN A 110 -8.67 15.29 19.94
C ASN A 110 -9.81 14.77 19.06
N ASP A 111 -11.04 15.20 19.31
CA ASP A 111 -12.22 14.75 18.55
C ASP A 111 -12.08 15.07 17.06
N VAL A 112 -11.58 16.26 16.71
CA VAL A 112 -11.36 16.67 15.33
C VAL A 112 -10.33 15.76 14.66
N TRP A 113 -9.21 15.47 15.33
CA TRP A 113 -8.16 14.62 14.78
C TRP A 113 -8.59 13.16 14.69
N SER A 114 -9.32 12.66 15.68
CA SER A 114 -9.85 11.29 15.70
C SER A 114 -10.86 11.10 14.57
N ASN A 115 -11.75 12.08 14.35
CA ASN A 115 -12.70 12.05 13.24
C ASN A 115 -11.99 12.10 11.87
N LEU A 116 -10.96 12.94 11.72
CA LEU A 116 -10.17 12.99 10.48
C LEU A 116 -9.43 11.67 10.22
N GLN A 117 -8.83 11.08 11.26
CA GLN A 117 -8.19 9.77 11.19
C GLN A 117 -9.16 8.70 10.71
N ILE A 118 -10.34 8.60 11.35
CA ILE A 118 -11.38 7.63 10.98
C ILE A 118 -11.82 7.83 9.52
N THR A 119 -12.02 9.09 9.12
CA THR A 119 -12.45 9.43 7.75
C THR A 119 -11.41 8.97 6.71
N ILE A 120 -10.13 9.27 6.93
CA ILE A 120 -9.06 8.87 6.01
C ILE A 120 -8.90 7.34 5.97
N THR A 121 -8.88 6.69 7.14
CA THR A 121 -8.76 5.24 7.23
C THR A 121 -9.91 4.54 6.53
N ASN A 122 -11.16 4.98 6.73
CA ASN A 122 -12.32 4.39 6.08
C ASN A 122 -12.28 4.59 4.57
N PHE A 123 -11.97 5.82 4.11
CA PHE A 123 -11.84 6.09 2.68
C PHE A 123 -10.84 5.15 2.00
N LEU A 124 -9.64 4.98 2.59
CA LEU A 124 -8.60 4.13 2.02
C LEU A 124 -8.88 2.63 2.15
N LYS A 125 -9.70 2.23 3.12
CA LYS A 125 -10.19 0.86 3.29
C LYS A 125 -11.23 0.48 2.23
N ASP A 126 -12.09 1.42 1.89
CA ASP A 126 -13.15 1.23 0.91
C ASP A 126 -12.62 1.34 -0.52
N ALA A 127 -11.66 2.24 -0.77
CA ALA A 127 -10.97 2.35 -2.05
C ALA A 127 -10.21 1.05 -2.37
N LYS A 128 -10.55 0.42 -3.49
CA LYS A 128 -9.93 -0.81 -3.98
C LYS A 128 -8.90 -0.51 -5.06
N LEU A 129 -7.94 -1.42 -5.24
CA LEU A 129 -6.97 -1.34 -6.32
C LEU A 129 -7.67 -1.37 -7.70
N SER A 130 -8.81 -2.06 -7.81
CA SER A 130 -9.65 -2.03 -9.02
C SER A 130 -10.18 -0.64 -9.38
N ASN A 131 -10.31 0.29 -8.42
CA ASN A 131 -10.76 1.66 -8.73
C ASN A 131 -9.70 2.49 -9.47
N LEU A 132 -8.47 1.98 -9.59
CA LEU A 132 -7.35 2.65 -10.26
C LEU A 132 -7.10 2.15 -11.70
N ILE A 133 -7.92 1.22 -12.19
CA ILE A 133 -7.76 0.56 -13.51
C ILE A 133 -9.04 0.54 -14.33
#